data_AF-A0A964VSG6-F1
#
_entry.id   AF-A0A964VSG6-F1
#
_cell.length_a   1.000
_cell.length_b   1.000
_cell.length_c   1.000
_cell.angle_alpha   90.00
_cell.angle_beta   90.00
_cell.angle_gamma   90.00
#
_symmetry.space_group_name_H-M   'P 1'
#
loop_
_entity.id
_entity.type
_entity.pdbx_description
1 polymer ?
#
loop_
_entity_poly.entity_id
_entity_poly.type
_entity_poly.pdbx_seq_one_letter_code
_entity_poly.pdbx_strand_id
1 'polypeptide(L)'
;MDTPERHPQVVLAKGGAWHEPELIRRRYTSDSLAKARRTFGILAWRDRFGGWHYPKWQFDEDGKVLPQVVEILRLFRSSDVLYVMSQFLFAVAPDKALIELIGSGRGDKAVTIATKRVREISAEPKLSRKQLDELRLRMNELRDPARYVVVSSLLPGWAMVYDVANNVYCHQHVSEGCLIKDRTLADAIAQQLGTGRRNSDLHVLSVRKTKAGYRALENLPARRSGKPWRPRFRVSRAMPVFVPITASGTRESFVDAMVFAAQHREELLRLFAQCPDRKFARAQLVKKCRVSPQQAEAILEMRLHMMTRKSVEELVDELRAAVGVG
;
A
#
# COMPACT_ATOMS: atom_id res chain seq x y z
N MET A 1 9.13 -6.30 -9.21
CA MET A 1 8.99 -7.63 -8.58
C MET A 1 9.91 -7.68 -7.40
N ASP A 2 9.50 -8.34 -6.33
CA ASP A 2 10.38 -8.59 -5.21
C ASP A 2 11.44 -9.62 -5.64
N THR A 3 12.70 -9.41 -5.25
CA THR A 3 13.83 -10.25 -5.68
C THR A 3 14.47 -10.89 -4.46
N PRO A 4 15.07 -12.09 -4.57
CA PRO A 4 15.76 -12.73 -3.44
C PRO A 4 16.76 -11.82 -2.72
N GLU A 5 17.42 -10.91 -3.43
CA GLU A 5 18.36 -9.93 -2.84
C GLU A 5 17.78 -9.07 -1.71
N ARG A 6 16.46 -8.88 -1.69
CA ARG A 6 15.75 -8.11 -0.65
C ARG A 6 15.39 -8.95 0.57
N HIS A 7 15.73 -10.24 0.55
CA HIS A 7 15.44 -11.22 1.60
C HIS A 7 16.75 -11.89 2.07
N PRO A 8 17.57 -11.20 2.89
CA PRO A 8 18.87 -11.71 3.34
C PRO A 8 18.78 -13.09 3.98
N GLN A 9 17.72 -13.35 4.73
CA GLN A 9 17.45 -14.64 5.38
C GLN A 9 17.30 -15.79 4.37
N VAL A 10 16.83 -15.52 3.16
CA VAL A 10 16.65 -16.50 2.09
C VAL A 10 17.95 -16.67 1.31
N VAL A 11 18.68 -15.58 1.03
CA VAL A 11 19.94 -15.58 0.27
C VAL A 11 21.09 -16.17 1.06
N LEU A 12 21.20 -15.86 2.35
CA LEU A 12 22.29 -16.30 3.23
C LEU A 12 22.05 -17.70 3.81
N ALA A 13 20.87 -18.29 3.58
CA ALA A 13 20.52 -19.59 4.13
C ALA A 13 21.53 -20.67 3.71
N LYS A 14 22.00 -21.45 4.70
CA LYS A 14 22.82 -22.65 4.51
C LYS A 14 24.04 -22.43 3.58
N GLY A 15 24.78 -21.35 3.82
CA GLY A 15 26.08 -21.10 3.16
C GLY A 15 26.05 -20.10 2.00
N GLY A 16 24.90 -19.50 1.71
CA GLY A 16 24.77 -18.42 0.74
C GLY A 16 24.51 -18.90 -0.70
N ALA A 17 25.11 -18.22 -1.66
CA ALA A 17 25.00 -18.53 -3.09
C ALA A 17 26.37 -18.59 -3.78
N TRP A 18 26.45 -19.34 -4.85
CA TRP A 18 27.51 -19.27 -5.85
C TRP A 18 27.13 -18.28 -6.93
N HIS A 19 28.10 -17.51 -7.42
CA HIS A 19 27.96 -16.74 -8.65
C HIS A 19 28.25 -17.62 -9.88
N GLU A 20 27.66 -17.31 -11.03
CA GLU A 20 27.87 -18.08 -12.27
C GLU A 20 29.35 -18.33 -12.64
N PRO A 21 30.25 -17.33 -12.58
CA PRO A 21 31.68 -17.54 -12.84
C PRO A 21 32.31 -18.56 -11.89
N GLU A 22 31.84 -18.67 -10.66
CA GLU A 22 32.35 -19.64 -9.70
C GLU A 22 31.88 -21.06 -10.03
N LEU A 23 30.65 -21.24 -10.50
CA LEU A 23 30.18 -22.54 -10.99
C LEU A 23 30.86 -22.95 -12.31
N ILE A 24 31.18 -21.99 -13.18
CA ILE A 24 31.95 -22.28 -14.40
C ILE A 24 33.33 -22.86 -14.05
N ARG A 25 34.01 -22.32 -13.03
CA ARG A 25 35.26 -22.89 -12.50
C ARG A 25 35.09 -24.30 -11.94
N ARG A 26 33.88 -24.69 -11.57
CA ARG A 26 33.50 -26.03 -11.08
C ARG A 26 32.96 -26.95 -12.19
N ARG A 27 33.41 -26.75 -13.43
CA ARG A 27 33.11 -27.59 -14.60
C ARG A 27 31.70 -27.44 -15.19
N TYR A 28 30.94 -26.42 -14.81
CA TYR A 28 29.74 -26.04 -15.56
C TYR A 28 30.10 -25.19 -16.77
N THR A 29 29.23 -25.18 -17.78
CA THR A 29 29.27 -24.21 -18.87
C THR A 29 28.08 -23.27 -18.74
N SER A 30 28.17 -22.07 -19.31
CA SER A 30 27.03 -21.14 -19.36
C SER A 30 25.80 -21.79 -20.00
N ASP A 31 26.01 -22.61 -21.03
CA ASP A 31 24.94 -23.34 -21.73
C ASP A 31 24.32 -24.44 -20.87
N SER A 32 25.13 -25.20 -20.11
CA SER A 32 24.62 -26.25 -19.24
C SER A 32 23.79 -25.66 -18.10
N LEU A 33 24.24 -24.54 -17.52
CA LEU A 33 23.48 -23.78 -16.51
C LEU A 33 22.19 -23.20 -17.09
N ALA A 34 22.24 -22.58 -18.28
CA ALA A 34 21.06 -22.06 -18.97
C ALA A 34 20.04 -23.15 -19.31
N LYS A 35 20.52 -24.32 -19.76
CA LYS A 35 19.66 -25.49 -19.98
C LYS A 35 19.03 -25.97 -18.68
N ALA A 36 19.83 -26.14 -17.62
CA ALA A 36 19.35 -26.57 -16.31
C ALA A 36 18.28 -25.62 -15.75
N ARG A 37 18.47 -24.30 -15.84
CA ARG A 37 17.47 -23.30 -15.40
C ARG A 37 16.16 -23.47 -16.16
N ARG A 38 16.21 -23.62 -17.49
CA ARG A 38 15.01 -23.81 -18.34
C ARG A 38 14.26 -25.11 -18.06
N THR A 39 14.96 -26.16 -17.64
CA THR A 39 14.37 -27.47 -17.36
C THR A 39 14.06 -27.69 -15.88
N PHE A 40 14.10 -26.64 -15.05
CA PHE A 40 13.95 -26.74 -13.59
C PHE A 40 14.91 -27.75 -12.95
N GLY A 41 16.11 -27.88 -13.52
CA GLY A 41 17.18 -28.74 -13.01
C GLY A 41 18.10 -28.03 -12.02
N ILE A 42 17.97 -26.71 -11.88
CA ILE A 42 18.74 -25.91 -10.94
C ILE A 42 17.92 -24.69 -10.56
N LEU A 43 18.01 -24.28 -9.30
CA LEU A 43 17.43 -23.04 -8.81
C LEU A 43 18.45 -21.92 -8.96
N ALA A 44 18.02 -20.81 -9.54
CA ALA A 44 18.87 -19.62 -9.70
C ALA A 44 18.02 -18.35 -9.71
N TRP A 45 18.62 -17.22 -9.33
CA TRP A 45 18.03 -15.90 -9.55
C TRP A 45 19.02 -14.96 -10.21
N ARG A 46 18.48 -13.89 -10.78
CA ARG A 46 19.26 -12.80 -11.38
C ARG A 46 19.25 -11.61 -10.44
N ASP A 47 20.42 -11.05 -10.16
CA ASP A 47 20.56 -9.82 -9.38
C ASP A 47 20.19 -8.56 -10.18
N ARG A 48 20.16 -7.42 -9.49
CA ARG A 48 19.95 -6.10 -10.11
C ARG A 48 21.00 -5.70 -11.15
N PHE A 49 22.18 -6.33 -11.15
CA PHE A 49 23.27 -6.10 -12.08
C PHE A 49 23.26 -7.08 -13.27
N GLY A 50 22.32 -8.02 -13.28
CA GLY A 50 22.18 -9.03 -14.32
C GLY A 50 23.01 -10.29 -14.11
N GLY A 51 23.71 -10.44 -12.98
CA GLY A 51 24.47 -11.63 -12.58
C GLY A 51 23.56 -12.77 -12.09
N TRP A 52 23.96 -14.01 -12.35
CA TRP A 52 23.24 -15.21 -11.90
C TRP A 52 23.82 -15.76 -10.60
N HIS A 53 22.93 -16.06 -9.66
CA HIS A 53 23.22 -16.61 -8.35
C HIS A 53 22.52 -17.95 -8.15
N TYR A 54 23.19 -18.88 -7.49
CA TYR A 54 22.74 -20.25 -7.27
C TYR A 54 22.89 -20.61 -5.79
N PRO A 55 21.81 -20.92 -5.06
CA PRO A 55 21.93 -21.29 -3.66
C PRO A 55 22.90 -22.46 -3.46
N LYS A 56 23.84 -22.37 -2.51
CA LYS A 56 24.89 -23.40 -2.34
C LYS A 56 24.35 -24.75 -1.90
N TRP A 57 23.25 -24.74 -1.15
CA TRP A 57 22.67 -25.93 -0.56
C TRP A 57 22.10 -26.94 -1.55
N GLN A 58 21.92 -26.57 -2.82
CA GLN A 58 21.42 -27.50 -3.83
C GLN A 58 22.50 -28.43 -4.40
N PHE A 59 23.77 -28.16 -4.08
CA PHE A 59 24.90 -28.92 -4.60
C PHE A 59 25.48 -29.86 -3.54
N ASP A 60 25.99 -31.00 -3.98
CA ASP A 60 26.84 -31.88 -3.18
C ASP A 60 28.29 -31.35 -3.10
N GLU A 61 29.16 -32.11 -2.43
CA GLU A 61 30.58 -31.78 -2.27
C GLU A 61 31.32 -31.71 -3.61
N ASP A 62 30.91 -32.53 -4.58
CA ASP A 62 31.43 -32.56 -5.96
C ASP A 62 30.90 -31.39 -6.83
N GLY A 63 29.96 -30.59 -6.30
CA GLY A 63 29.32 -29.50 -7.03
C GLY A 63 28.24 -29.96 -8.00
N LYS A 64 27.76 -31.20 -7.93
CA LYS A 64 26.60 -31.67 -8.70
C LYS A 64 25.32 -31.32 -7.95
N VAL A 65 24.25 -31.01 -8.68
CA VAL A 65 22.95 -30.74 -8.07
C VAL A 65 22.38 -32.02 -7.47
N LEU A 66 21.94 -31.95 -6.22
CA LEU A 66 21.34 -33.08 -5.50
C LEU A 66 20.10 -33.61 -6.26
N PRO A 67 19.99 -34.92 -6.53
CA PRO A 67 18.91 -35.48 -7.35
C PRO A 67 17.51 -35.13 -6.85
N GLN A 68 17.29 -35.16 -5.54
CA GLN A 68 15.99 -34.84 -4.94
C GLN A 68 15.64 -33.36 -5.04
N VAL A 69 16.65 -32.46 -5.09
CA VAL A 69 16.40 -31.05 -5.39
C VAL A 69 15.88 -30.91 -6.82
N VAL A 70 16.53 -31.56 -7.80
CA VAL A 70 16.08 -31.56 -9.19
C VAL A 70 14.63 -32.04 -9.31
N GLU A 71 14.30 -33.14 -8.63
CA GLU A 71 12.96 -33.70 -8.64
C GLU A 71 11.93 -32.72 -8.06
N ILE A 72 12.20 -32.15 -6.89
CA ILE A 72 11.31 -31.18 -6.24
C ILE A 72 11.12 -29.93 -7.10
N LEU A 73 12.18 -29.40 -7.71
CA LEU A 73 12.10 -28.26 -8.63
C LEU A 73 11.20 -28.58 -9.83
N ARG A 74 11.30 -29.79 -10.38
CA ARG A 74 10.45 -30.28 -11.47
C ARG A 74 9.01 -30.57 -11.04
N LEU A 75 8.74 -30.81 -9.76
CA LEU A 75 7.38 -30.89 -9.24
C LEU A 75 6.72 -29.51 -9.22
N PHE A 76 7.43 -28.48 -8.74
CA PHE A 76 6.88 -27.13 -8.66
C PHE A 76 6.78 -26.41 -10.01
N ARG A 77 7.74 -26.61 -10.91
CA ARG A 77 7.81 -25.98 -12.26
C ARG A 77 7.54 -24.47 -12.26
N SER A 78 7.96 -23.76 -11.21
CA SER A 78 7.71 -22.34 -11.03
C SER A 78 8.97 -21.52 -11.32
N SER A 79 8.79 -20.40 -12.02
CA SER A 79 9.82 -19.37 -12.19
C SER A 79 9.89 -18.38 -11.01
N ASP A 80 8.96 -18.48 -10.06
CA ASP A 80 8.98 -17.68 -8.84
C ASP A 80 10.00 -18.28 -7.85
N VAL A 81 11.20 -17.71 -7.87
CA VAL A 81 12.33 -18.20 -7.07
C VAL A 81 12.05 -18.07 -5.57
N LEU A 82 11.38 -17.00 -5.13
CA LEU A 82 11.08 -16.80 -3.71
C LEU A 82 10.09 -17.85 -3.22
N TYR A 83 9.05 -18.11 -4.01
CA TYR A 83 8.12 -19.19 -3.74
C TYR A 83 8.87 -20.52 -3.62
N VAL A 84 9.68 -20.89 -4.62
CA VAL A 84 10.41 -22.17 -4.59
C VAL A 84 11.38 -22.25 -3.41
N MET A 85 12.18 -21.21 -3.15
CA MET A 85 13.08 -21.16 -1.99
C MET A 85 12.34 -21.32 -0.67
N SER A 86 11.16 -20.71 -0.54
CA SER A 86 10.36 -20.83 0.68
C SER A 86 9.94 -22.28 0.96
N GLN A 87 9.66 -23.07 -0.08
CA GLN A 87 9.32 -24.49 0.07
C GLN A 87 10.51 -25.32 0.58
N PHE A 88 11.75 -24.95 0.23
CA PHE A 88 12.94 -25.65 0.70
C PHE A 88 13.36 -25.25 2.11
N LEU A 89 13.26 -23.96 2.43
CA LEU A 89 13.90 -23.37 3.61
C LEU A 89 13.01 -23.33 4.84
N PHE A 90 11.69 -23.21 4.67
CA PHE A 90 10.78 -23.11 5.81
C PHE A 90 10.16 -24.48 6.11
N ALA A 91 9.99 -24.75 7.41
CA ALA A 91 9.37 -25.98 7.87
C ALA A 91 7.92 -26.04 7.39
N VAL A 92 7.57 -27.13 6.71
CA VAL A 92 6.19 -27.46 6.37
C VAL A 92 5.70 -28.32 7.53
N ALA A 93 5.17 -27.67 8.56
CA ALA A 93 4.82 -28.30 9.83
C ALA A 93 4.03 -29.62 9.66
N PRO A 94 4.25 -30.64 10.52
CA PRO A 94 5.22 -30.71 11.62
C PRO A 94 6.62 -31.17 11.19
N ASP A 95 6.88 -31.29 9.88
CA ASP A 95 8.13 -31.84 9.37
C ASP A 95 9.25 -30.78 9.27
N LYS A 96 10.50 -31.26 9.35
CA LYS A 96 11.70 -30.44 9.08
C LYS A 96 11.62 -29.84 7.68
N ALA A 97 12.28 -28.71 7.45
CA ALA A 97 12.39 -28.10 6.13
C ALA A 97 12.96 -29.11 5.10
N LEU A 98 12.53 -29.04 3.83
CA LEU A 98 12.90 -30.05 2.83
C LEU A 98 14.43 -30.17 2.69
N ILE A 99 15.12 -29.05 2.79
CA ILE A 99 16.59 -28.98 2.78
C ILE A 99 17.24 -29.82 3.91
N GLU A 100 16.62 -29.88 5.08
CA GLU A 100 17.14 -30.65 6.22
C GLU A 100 16.85 -32.14 6.07
N LEU A 101 15.73 -32.49 5.45
CA LEU A 101 15.44 -33.87 5.09
C LEU A 101 16.44 -34.37 4.06
N ILE A 102 16.71 -33.59 3.01
CA ILE A 102 17.72 -33.91 1.99
C ILE A 102 19.10 -34.04 2.62
N GLY A 103 19.54 -33.05 3.42
CA GLY A 103 20.85 -33.07 4.08
C GLY A 103 21.03 -34.17 5.13
N SER A 104 19.93 -34.74 5.65
CA SER A 104 19.97 -35.88 6.58
C SER A 104 19.79 -37.25 5.90
N GLY A 105 19.96 -37.31 4.57
CA GLY A 105 19.83 -38.56 3.80
C GLY A 105 18.38 -39.04 3.61
N ARG A 106 17.39 -38.23 3.97
CA ARG A 106 15.95 -38.52 3.86
C ARG A 106 15.31 -37.78 2.68
N GLY A 107 16.03 -37.73 1.55
CA GLY A 107 15.61 -37.02 0.35
C GLY A 107 14.26 -37.49 -0.21
N ASP A 108 14.00 -38.80 -0.22
CA ASP A 108 12.75 -39.35 -0.76
C ASP A 108 11.51 -38.94 0.06
N LYS A 109 11.70 -38.78 1.38
CA LYS A 109 10.67 -38.19 2.24
C LYS A 109 10.40 -36.73 1.85
N ALA A 110 11.45 -35.97 1.53
CA ALA A 110 11.31 -34.57 1.08
C ALA A 110 10.51 -34.49 -0.25
N VAL A 111 10.81 -35.37 -1.21
CA VAL A 111 10.07 -35.47 -2.48
C VAL A 111 8.60 -35.83 -2.24
N THR A 112 8.32 -36.77 -1.32
CA THR A 112 6.95 -37.17 -0.96
C THR A 112 6.15 -35.99 -0.39
N ILE A 113 6.75 -35.23 0.53
CA ILE A 113 6.14 -34.02 1.11
C ILE A 113 5.87 -32.97 0.02
N ALA A 114 6.86 -32.69 -0.83
CA ALA A 114 6.70 -31.75 -1.93
C ALA A 114 5.60 -32.18 -2.91
N THR A 115 5.50 -33.46 -3.22
CA THR A 115 4.45 -34.03 -4.08
C THR A 115 3.07 -33.82 -3.47
N LYS A 116 2.90 -34.14 -2.19
CA LYS A 116 1.65 -33.89 -1.46
C LYS A 116 1.28 -32.41 -1.50
N ARG A 117 2.26 -31.52 -1.30
CA ARG A 117 2.05 -30.07 -1.32
C ARG A 117 1.61 -29.56 -2.69
N VAL A 118 2.25 -29.99 -3.77
CA VAL A 118 1.86 -29.64 -5.14
C VAL A 118 0.43 -30.10 -5.43
N ARG A 119 0.03 -31.28 -4.94
CA ARG A 119 -1.36 -31.76 -5.05
C ARG A 119 -2.35 -30.89 -4.28
N GLU A 120 -2.02 -30.52 -3.04
CA GLU A 120 -2.85 -29.60 -2.24
C GLU A 120 -3.04 -28.25 -2.94
N ILE A 121 -1.95 -27.64 -3.40
CA ILE A 121 -1.99 -26.35 -4.13
C ILE A 121 -2.77 -26.48 -5.44
N SER A 122 -2.64 -27.60 -6.14
CA SER A 122 -3.40 -27.84 -7.38
C SER A 122 -4.89 -28.12 -7.11
N ALA A 123 -5.23 -28.58 -5.91
CA ALA A 123 -6.60 -28.82 -5.47
C ALA A 123 -7.29 -27.53 -4.97
N GLU A 124 -6.53 -26.47 -4.66
CA GLU A 124 -7.11 -25.18 -4.35
C GLU A 124 -7.92 -24.67 -5.55
N PRO A 125 -9.16 -24.20 -5.34
CA PRO A 125 -10.01 -23.75 -6.42
C PRO A 125 -9.33 -22.58 -7.14
N LYS A 126 -9.09 -22.76 -8.44
CA LYS A 126 -8.62 -21.68 -9.30
C LYS A 126 -9.60 -20.50 -9.20
N LEU A 127 -9.05 -19.30 -9.07
CA LEU A 127 -9.86 -18.08 -9.09
C LEU A 127 -10.73 -18.07 -10.35
N SER A 128 -12.03 -17.86 -10.16
CA SER A 128 -12.96 -17.70 -11.28
C SER A 128 -12.57 -16.50 -12.14
N ARG A 129 -13.01 -16.49 -13.41
CA ARG A 129 -12.78 -15.36 -14.32
C ARG A 129 -13.23 -14.02 -13.71
N LYS A 130 -14.39 -14.02 -13.04
CA LYS A 130 -14.91 -12.85 -12.32
C LYS A 130 -13.97 -12.38 -11.20
N GLN A 131 -13.40 -13.28 -10.41
CA GLN A 131 -12.44 -12.94 -9.35
C GLN A 131 -11.11 -12.43 -9.93
N LEU A 132 -10.64 -13.00 -11.04
CA LEU A 132 -9.44 -12.50 -11.73
C LEU A 132 -9.65 -11.11 -12.31
N ASP A 133 -10.82 -10.84 -12.90
CA ASP A 133 -11.15 -9.54 -13.45
C ASP A 133 -11.32 -8.49 -12.34
N GLU A 134 -11.94 -8.85 -11.21
CA GLU A 134 -11.99 -8.01 -10.01
C GLU A 134 -10.58 -7.71 -9.45
N LEU A 135 -9.71 -8.72 -9.36
CA LEU A 135 -8.33 -8.52 -8.92
C LEU A 135 -7.56 -7.60 -9.87
N ARG A 136 -7.73 -7.75 -11.19
CA ARG A 136 -7.12 -6.86 -12.18
C ARG A 136 -7.64 -5.43 -12.03
N LEU A 137 -8.95 -5.27 -11.81
CA LEU A 137 -9.57 -3.97 -11.57
C LEU A 137 -8.97 -3.32 -10.33
N ARG A 138 -8.91 -4.03 -9.19
CA ARG A 138 -8.28 -3.52 -7.96
C ARG A 138 -6.78 -3.22 -8.14
N MET A 139 -6.06 -4.06 -8.88
CA MET A 139 -4.66 -3.79 -9.21
C MET A 139 -4.53 -2.53 -10.08
N ASN A 140 -5.44 -2.30 -11.00
CA ASN A 140 -5.49 -1.08 -11.81
C ASN A 140 -5.85 0.13 -10.96
N GLU A 141 -6.81 0.04 -10.03
CA GLU A 141 -7.14 1.12 -9.08
C GLU A 141 -5.97 1.48 -8.16
N LEU A 142 -5.23 0.47 -7.69
CA LEU A 142 -4.02 0.66 -6.90
C LEU A 142 -2.89 1.29 -7.72
N ARG A 143 -2.84 1.00 -9.02
CA ARG A 143 -1.85 1.53 -9.95
C ARG A 143 -2.26 2.86 -10.57
N ASP A 144 -3.53 3.22 -10.57
CA ASP A 144 -4.02 4.46 -11.15
C ASP A 144 -3.83 5.60 -10.13
N PRO A 145 -2.88 6.52 -10.38
CA PRO A 145 -2.71 7.71 -9.54
C PRO A 145 -3.81 8.74 -9.79
N ALA A 146 -4.71 8.51 -10.76
CA ALA A 146 -5.84 9.37 -10.99
C ALA A 146 -6.86 9.23 -9.86
N ARG A 147 -7.34 10.37 -9.38
CA ARG A 147 -8.47 10.51 -8.47
C ARG A 147 -9.47 11.44 -9.13
N TYR A 148 -10.70 11.40 -8.69
CA TYR A 148 -11.75 12.29 -9.14
C TYR A 148 -11.95 13.37 -8.10
N VAL A 149 -12.26 14.58 -8.55
CA VAL A 149 -12.62 15.71 -7.72
C VAL A 149 -13.91 16.32 -8.26
N VAL A 150 -14.80 16.75 -7.36
CA VAL A 150 -15.99 17.52 -7.74
C VAL A 150 -15.59 18.99 -7.71
N VAL A 151 -15.80 19.70 -8.82
CA VAL A 151 -15.31 21.07 -9.04
C VAL A 151 -16.45 21.96 -9.46
N SER A 152 -16.55 23.12 -8.81
CA SER A 152 -17.42 24.21 -9.23
C SER A 152 -16.66 25.30 -9.98
N SER A 153 -17.19 25.73 -11.13
CA SER A 153 -16.59 26.69 -12.06
C SER A 153 -17.34 28.03 -12.09
N LEU A 154 -17.73 28.55 -10.93
CA LEU A 154 -18.62 29.73 -10.80
C LEU A 154 -18.11 30.99 -11.51
N LEU A 155 -16.79 31.20 -11.57
CA LEU A 155 -16.14 32.34 -12.20
C LEU A 155 -15.07 31.89 -13.23
N PRO A 156 -14.83 32.65 -14.32
CA PRO A 156 -13.78 32.33 -15.29
C PRO A 156 -12.39 32.23 -14.63
N GLY A 157 -11.67 31.14 -14.88
CA GLY A 157 -10.36 30.87 -14.29
C GLY A 157 -10.39 30.47 -12.80
N TRP A 158 -11.58 30.35 -12.20
CA TRP A 158 -11.76 29.94 -10.82
C TRP A 158 -12.35 28.54 -10.74
N ALA A 159 -11.69 27.67 -9.97
CA ALA A 159 -12.13 26.31 -9.72
C ALA A 159 -12.17 26.08 -8.21
N MET A 160 -13.37 25.82 -7.69
CA MET A 160 -13.60 25.46 -6.30
C MET A 160 -13.78 23.96 -6.20
N VAL A 161 -12.92 23.26 -5.48
CA VAL A 161 -12.97 21.82 -5.32
C VAL A 161 -13.77 21.49 -4.07
N TYR A 162 -14.78 20.65 -4.18
CA TYR A 162 -15.55 20.18 -3.04
C TYR A 162 -14.74 19.14 -2.25
N ASP A 163 -14.63 19.37 -0.94
CA ASP A 163 -14.06 18.46 0.04
C ASP A 163 -15.22 17.70 0.70
N VAL A 164 -15.33 16.42 0.36
CA VAL A 164 -16.44 15.55 0.79
C VAL A 164 -16.37 15.31 2.30
N ALA A 165 -15.16 15.14 2.84
CA ALA A 165 -14.95 14.87 4.26
C ALA A 165 -15.42 16.07 5.11
N ASN A 166 -15.21 17.28 4.60
CA ASN A 166 -15.45 18.50 5.34
C ASN A 166 -16.74 19.23 4.95
N ASN A 167 -17.45 18.74 3.93
CA ASN A 167 -18.65 19.36 3.36
C ASN A 167 -18.44 20.86 3.05
N VAL A 168 -17.32 21.19 2.42
CA VAL A 168 -16.94 22.57 2.06
C VAL A 168 -16.31 22.63 0.67
N TYR A 169 -16.27 23.82 0.08
CA TYR A 169 -15.52 24.07 -1.14
C TYR A 169 -14.18 24.74 -0.85
N CYS A 170 -13.10 24.17 -1.37
CA CYS A 170 -11.73 24.68 -1.32
C CYS A 170 -11.37 25.40 -2.62
N HIS A 171 -10.84 26.62 -2.54
CA HIS A 171 -10.43 27.38 -3.72
C HIS A 171 -9.09 26.90 -4.28
N GLN A 172 -9.06 26.32 -5.49
CA GLN A 172 -7.84 25.82 -6.16
C GLN A 172 -6.94 24.89 -5.32
N HIS A 173 -7.50 24.30 -4.27
CA HIS A 173 -6.80 23.46 -3.31
C HIS A 173 -7.46 22.09 -3.30
N VAL A 174 -6.63 21.05 -3.28
CA VAL A 174 -7.08 19.65 -3.15
C VAL A 174 -6.47 19.11 -1.86
N SER A 175 -7.33 18.77 -0.90
CA SER A 175 -7.02 17.98 0.30
C SER A 175 -7.22 16.49 -0.01
N GLU A 176 -6.93 15.60 0.94
CA GLU A 176 -7.29 14.19 0.78
C GLU A 176 -8.82 13.98 0.75
N GLY A 177 -9.59 14.79 1.49
CA GLY A 177 -11.05 14.74 1.49
C GLY A 177 -11.71 15.18 0.18
N CYS A 178 -10.97 15.85 -0.71
CA CYS A 178 -11.40 16.14 -2.07
C CYS A 178 -11.27 14.93 -3.02
N LEU A 179 -10.45 13.92 -2.69
CA LEU A 179 -10.05 12.87 -3.63
C LEU A 179 -11.00 11.68 -3.57
N ILE A 180 -11.78 11.50 -4.63
CA ILE A 180 -12.73 10.41 -4.77
C ILE A 180 -12.10 9.34 -5.68
N LYS A 181 -12.16 8.07 -5.28
CA LYS A 181 -11.55 6.98 -6.07
C LYS A 181 -12.41 6.56 -7.25
N ASP A 182 -13.72 6.61 -7.08
CA ASP A 182 -14.70 6.15 -8.07
C ASP A 182 -15.38 7.34 -8.77
N ARG A 183 -15.44 7.31 -10.11
CA ARG A 183 -16.04 8.40 -10.90
C ARG A 183 -17.56 8.46 -10.68
N THR A 184 -18.22 7.31 -10.65
CA THR A 184 -19.68 7.19 -10.46
C THR A 184 -20.11 7.82 -9.14
N LEU A 185 -19.36 7.59 -8.07
CA LEU A 185 -19.58 8.21 -6.77
C LEU A 185 -19.36 9.73 -6.82
N ALA A 186 -18.29 10.18 -7.49
CA ALA A 186 -18.05 11.62 -7.69
C ALA A 186 -19.19 12.29 -8.47
N ASP A 187 -19.71 11.63 -9.51
CA ASP A 187 -20.83 12.10 -10.31
C ASP A 187 -22.12 12.15 -9.46
N ALA A 188 -22.38 11.15 -8.63
CA ALA A 188 -23.53 11.13 -7.71
C ALA A 188 -23.45 12.27 -6.68
N ILE A 189 -22.27 12.52 -6.11
CA ILE A 189 -22.02 13.65 -5.21
C ILE A 189 -22.26 14.98 -5.93
N ALA A 190 -21.73 15.14 -7.14
CA ALA A 190 -21.94 16.34 -7.94
C ALA A 190 -23.43 16.57 -8.25
N GLN A 191 -24.17 15.51 -8.60
CA GLN A 191 -25.60 15.55 -8.85
C GLN A 191 -26.37 15.95 -7.59
N GLN A 192 -26.06 15.35 -6.44
CA GLN A 192 -26.69 15.68 -5.16
C GLN A 192 -26.44 17.14 -4.78
N LEU A 193 -25.20 17.63 -4.88
CA LEU A 193 -24.86 19.03 -4.63
C LEU A 193 -25.53 20.02 -5.60
N GLY A 194 -25.86 19.57 -6.81
CA GLY A 194 -26.54 20.34 -7.83
C GLY A 194 -28.05 20.44 -7.66
N THR A 195 -28.67 19.59 -6.83
CA THR A 195 -30.11 19.66 -6.55
C THR A 195 -30.49 21.02 -5.96
N GLY A 196 -31.22 21.84 -6.74
CA GLY A 196 -31.65 23.18 -6.36
C GLY A 196 -30.83 24.36 -6.91
N ARG A 197 -29.70 24.14 -7.60
CA ARG A 197 -28.94 25.17 -8.33
C ARG A 197 -28.87 24.83 -9.82
N ARG A 198 -28.48 25.80 -10.68
CA ARG A 198 -28.19 25.48 -12.10
C ARG A 198 -27.03 24.47 -12.13
N ASN A 199 -27.34 23.21 -12.46
CA ASN A 199 -26.40 22.09 -12.60
C ASN A 199 -25.19 22.36 -13.51
N SER A 200 -25.20 23.43 -14.31
CA SER A 200 -24.19 23.72 -15.33
C SER A 200 -22.79 24.02 -14.79
N ASP A 201 -22.67 24.35 -13.51
CA ASP A 201 -21.41 24.86 -12.94
C ASP A 201 -20.65 23.83 -12.11
N LEU A 202 -21.15 22.59 -11.96
CA LEU A 202 -20.48 21.48 -11.28
C LEU A 202 -19.95 20.46 -12.28
N HIS A 203 -18.72 20.03 -12.08
CA HIS A 203 -18.01 19.10 -12.97
C HIS A 203 -17.20 18.10 -12.15
N VAL A 204 -17.15 16.85 -12.60
CA VAL A 204 -16.20 15.86 -12.08
C VAL A 204 -14.98 15.85 -12.99
N LEU A 205 -13.80 16.03 -12.39
CA LEU A 205 -12.53 15.98 -13.13
C LEU A 205 -11.64 14.87 -12.59
N SER A 206 -11.02 14.11 -13.50
CA SER A 206 -9.84 13.33 -13.14
C SER A 206 -8.66 14.25 -12.83
N VAL A 207 -7.97 14.00 -11.72
CA VAL A 207 -6.75 14.67 -11.27
C VAL A 207 -5.65 13.66 -11.01
N ARG A 208 -4.40 14.05 -11.25
CA ARG A 208 -3.22 13.24 -10.93
C ARG A 208 -2.32 13.98 -9.97
N LYS A 209 -1.80 13.28 -8.95
CA LYS A 209 -0.80 13.81 -8.02
C LYS A 209 0.51 14.11 -8.76
N THR A 210 1.11 15.26 -8.46
CA THR A 210 2.39 15.74 -9.01
C THR A 210 3.27 16.24 -7.85
N LYS A 211 4.55 16.54 -8.10
CA LYS A 211 5.43 17.12 -7.08
C LYS A 211 4.92 18.47 -6.51
N ALA A 212 4.16 19.23 -7.30
CA ALA A 212 3.71 20.57 -6.95
C ALA A 212 2.24 20.64 -6.48
N GLY A 213 1.50 19.53 -6.50
CA GLY A 213 0.05 19.59 -6.34
C GLY A 213 -0.71 18.47 -7.05
N TYR A 214 -1.94 18.77 -7.43
CA TYR A 214 -2.76 17.93 -8.30
C TYR A 214 -3.00 18.63 -9.64
N ARG A 215 -2.83 17.89 -10.73
CA ARG A 215 -3.08 18.39 -12.08
C ARG A 215 -4.37 17.78 -12.62
N ALA A 216 -5.32 18.61 -13.05
CA ALA A 216 -6.48 18.13 -13.79
C ALA A 216 -6.06 17.52 -15.13
N LEU A 217 -6.65 16.37 -15.46
CA LEU A 217 -6.46 15.68 -16.73
C LEU A 217 -7.47 16.14 -17.78
N GLU A 218 -8.61 16.66 -17.33
CA GLU A 218 -9.73 17.17 -18.13
C GLU A 218 -9.77 18.70 -18.10
N ASN A 219 -10.38 19.31 -19.12
CA ASN A 219 -10.62 20.76 -19.18
C ASN A 219 -12.00 21.09 -18.61
N LEU A 220 -12.12 22.19 -17.87
CA LEU A 220 -13.41 22.77 -17.52
C LEU A 220 -13.99 23.53 -18.72
N PRO A 221 -15.30 23.41 -18.97
CA PRO A 221 -15.97 24.23 -19.97
C PRO A 221 -15.91 25.72 -19.56
N ALA A 222 -15.89 26.60 -20.55
CA ALA A 222 -15.95 28.04 -20.28
C ALA A 222 -17.39 28.51 -20.06
N ARG A 223 -17.58 29.42 -19.11
CA ARG A 223 -18.83 30.19 -18.99
C ARG A 223 -18.81 31.34 -20.01
N ARG A 224 -19.82 31.42 -20.88
CA ARG A 224 -20.05 32.47 -21.91
C ARG A 224 -18.88 32.69 -22.88
N SER A 225 -18.96 32.12 -24.10
CA SER A 225 -18.05 32.33 -25.26
C SER A 225 -16.53 32.27 -25.01
N GLY A 226 -16.08 31.91 -23.82
CA GLY A 226 -14.67 31.77 -23.47
C GLY A 226 -14.07 30.45 -23.94
N LYS A 227 -12.75 30.32 -23.81
CA LYS A 227 -12.03 29.08 -24.12
C LYS A 227 -12.07 28.13 -22.92
N PRO A 228 -12.32 26.82 -23.11
CA PRO A 228 -12.13 25.81 -22.08
C PRO A 228 -10.73 25.91 -21.48
N TRP A 229 -10.62 25.69 -20.18
CA TRP A 229 -9.35 25.88 -19.46
C TRP A 229 -9.11 24.74 -18.49
N ARG A 230 -7.84 24.51 -18.15
CA ARG A 230 -7.43 23.40 -17.29
C ARG A 230 -6.96 23.89 -15.94
N PRO A 231 -7.68 23.60 -14.84
CA PRO A 231 -7.26 24.04 -13.52
C PRO A 231 -5.98 23.32 -13.07
N ARG A 232 -5.15 24.05 -12.33
CA ARG A 232 -4.02 23.52 -11.59
C ARG A 232 -4.36 23.65 -10.11
N PHE A 233 -4.28 22.54 -9.39
CA PHE A 233 -4.61 22.53 -7.97
C PHE A 233 -3.32 22.44 -7.15
N ARG A 234 -3.23 23.26 -6.11
CA ARG A 234 -2.17 23.15 -5.11
C ARG A 234 -2.57 22.08 -4.10
N VAL A 235 -1.61 21.31 -3.60
CA VAL A 235 -1.87 20.50 -2.39
C VAL A 235 -2.12 21.49 -1.26
N SER A 236 -3.28 21.36 -0.62
CA SER A 236 -3.53 22.16 0.57
C SER A 236 -2.64 21.63 1.70
N ARG A 237 -1.79 22.48 2.29
CA ARG A 237 -1.33 22.30 3.67
C ARG A 237 -2.38 22.83 4.65
N ALA A 238 -3.66 22.74 4.28
CA ALA A 238 -4.73 23.18 5.15
C ALA A 238 -4.62 22.43 6.48
N MET A 239 -4.95 23.15 7.54
CA MET A 239 -5.12 22.52 8.83
C MET A 239 -6.08 21.34 8.65
N PRO A 240 -5.72 20.14 9.11
CA PRO A 240 -6.60 18.99 9.01
C PRO A 240 -7.88 19.31 9.78
N VAL A 241 -8.99 18.79 9.28
CA VAL A 241 -10.31 18.99 9.86
C VAL A 241 -10.73 17.66 10.47
N PHE A 242 -11.18 17.73 11.72
CA PHE A 242 -11.68 16.59 12.45
C PHE A 242 -13.06 16.23 11.94
N VAL A 243 -13.21 14.98 11.48
CA VAL A 243 -14.48 14.39 11.06
C VAL A 243 -14.79 13.27 12.05
N PRO A 244 -15.72 13.47 12.99
CA PRO A 244 -15.99 12.48 14.02
C PRO A 244 -16.59 11.22 13.40
N ILE A 245 -16.07 10.05 13.79
CA ILE A 245 -16.66 8.74 13.47
C ILE A 245 -17.61 8.26 14.58
N THR A 246 -17.61 8.93 15.73
CA THR A 246 -18.48 8.62 16.87
C THR A 246 -19.51 9.72 17.14
N ALA A 247 -20.55 9.39 17.91
CA ALA A 247 -21.57 10.37 18.30
C ALA A 247 -20.95 11.53 19.09
N SER A 248 -21.41 12.76 18.84
CA SER A 248 -20.89 13.95 19.52
C SER A 248 -21.20 13.94 21.03
N GLY A 249 -20.25 14.38 21.84
CA GLY A 249 -20.44 14.54 23.30
C GLY A 249 -20.29 13.25 24.12
N THR A 250 -19.99 12.13 23.49
CA THR A 250 -19.69 10.86 24.18
C THR A 250 -18.20 10.75 24.50
N ARG A 251 -17.81 9.83 25.40
CA ARG A 251 -16.39 9.59 25.75
C ARG A 251 -15.57 9.26 24.50
N GLU A 252 -16.14 8.45 23.61
CA GLU A 252 -15.53 7.99 22.37
C GLU A 252 -15.23 9.17 21.43
N SER A 253 -16.07 10.20 21.45
CA SER A 253 -15.89 11.44 20.68
C SER A 253 -14.65 12.21 21.08
N PHE A 254 -14.20 12.09 22.33
CA PHE A 254 -12.95 12.69 22.79
C PHE A 254 -11.75 11.85 22.37
N VAL A 255 -11.83 10.52 22.49
CA VAL A 255 -10.78 9.59 22.05
C VAL A 255 -10.53 9.73 20.55
N ASP A 256 -11.59 9.84 19.75
CA ASP A 256 -11.52 10.09 18.31
C ASP A 256 -10.78 11.40 17.98
N ALA A 257 -11.14 12.49 18.68
CA ALA A 257 -10.46 13.79 18.52
C ALA A 257 -8.98 13.74 18.95
N MET A 258 -8.64 12.93 19.96
CA MET A 258 -7.26 12.71 20.40
C MET A 258 -6.46 11.88 19.38
N VAL A 259 -7.06 10.83 18.79
CA VAL A 259 -6.45 10.05 17.70
C VAL A 259 -6.17 10.95 16.51
N PHE A 260 -7.14 11.77 16.11
CA PHE A 260 -6.96 12.80 15.08
C PHE A 260 -5.77 13.71 15.39
N ALA A 261 -5.69 14.24 16.61
CA ALA A 261 -4.60 15.13 16.98
C ALA A 261 -3.23 14.45 16.96
N ALA A 262 -3.16 13.18 17.35
CA ALA A 262 -1.94 12.39 17.29
C ALA A 262 -1.48 12.11 15.85
N GLN A 263 -2.41 11.80 14.95
CA GLN A 263 -2.13 11.58 13.52
C GLN A 263 -1.64 12.84 12.80
N HIS A 264 -2.09 14.01 13.26
CA HIS A 264 -1.75 15.32 12.70
C HIS A 264 -0.84 16.16 13.61
N ARG A 265 -0.01 15.49 14.41
CA ARG A 265 0.80 16.13 15.46
C ARG A 265 1.69 17.26 14.95
N GLU A 266 2.27 17.15 13.75
CA GLU A 266 3.21 18.15 13.24
C GLU A 266 2.50 19.45 12.88
N GLU A 267 1.36 19.36 12.22
CA GLU A 267 0.52 20.49 11.85
C GLU A 267 -0.02 21.19 13.10
N LEU A 268 -0.47 20.44 14.10
CA LEU A 268 -0.99 20.99 15.35
C LEU A 268 0.11 21.63 16.21
N LEU A 269 1.29 21.02 16.32
CA LEU A 269 2.41 21.63 17.04
C LEU A 269 2.85 22.95 16.38
N ARG A 270 2.86 23.02 15.04
CA ARG A 270 3.11 24.29 14.32
C ARG A 270 2.02 25.32 14.57
N LEU A 271 0.75 24.91 14.65
CA LEU A 271 -0.36 25.79 15.01
C LEU A 271 -0.19 26.34 16.43
N PHE A 272 0.11 25.48 17.40
CA PHE A 272 0.25 25.86 18.80
C PHE A 272 1.45 26.79 19.02
N ALA A 273 2.57 26.57 18.33
CA ALA A 273 3.72 27.46 18.38
C ALA A 273 3.42 28.90 17.92
N GLN A 274 2.35 29.11 17.14
CA GLN A 274 1.91 30.42 16.67
C GLN A 274 0.82 31.04 17.57
N CYS A 275 0.35 30.32 18.58
CA CYS A 275 -0.70 30.78 19.47
C CYS A 275 -0.08 31.43 20.72
N PRO A 276 -0.47 32.66 21.10
CA PRO A 276 0.11 33.35 22.25
C PRO A 276 -0.30 32.71 23.58
N ASP A 277 -1.48 32.09 23.62
CA ASP A 277 -2.02 31.45 24.82
C ASP A 277 -2.93 30.26 24.47
N ARG A 278 -3.29 29.51 25.51
CA ARG A 278 -4.17 28.33 25.40
C ARG A 278 -5.56 28.68 24.89
N LYS A 279 -6.12 29.83 25.27
CA LYS A 279 -7.46 30.28 24.86
C LYS A 279 -7.50 30.51 23.35
N PHE A 280 -6.45 31.11 22.80
CA PHE A 280 -6.29 31.32 21.37
C PHE A 280 -6.07 30.00 20.64
N ALA A 281 -5.24 29.09 21.17
CA ALA A 281 -5.05 27.77 20.60
C ALA A 281 -6.37 26.97 20.51
N ARG A 282 -7.19 27.01 21.57
CA ARG A 282 -8.53 26.40 21.57
C ARG A 282 -9.42 27.01 20.49
N ALA A 283 -9.48 28.34 20.41
CA ALA A 283 -10.26 29.02 19.38
C ALA A 283 -9.80 28.66 17.96
N GLN A 284 -8.49 28.50 17.76
CA GLN A 284 -7.92 28.05 16.49
C GLN A 284 -8.29 26.59 16.17
N LEU A 285 -8.25 25.68 17.14
CA LEU A 285 -8.67 24.28 16.95
C LEU A 285 -10.15 24.20 16.55
N VAL A 286 -11.03 24.90 17.26
CA VAL A 286 -12.47 24.94 16.93
C VAL A 286 -12.69 25.53 15.54
N LYS A 287 -12.00 26.63 15.21
CA LYS A 287 -12.18 27.33 13.94
C LYS A 287 -11.59 26.58 12.74
N LYS A 288 -10.36 26.07 12.87
CA LYS A 288 -9.58 25.48 11.77
C LYS A 288 -9.74 23.98 11.67
N CYS A 289 -9.81 23.27 12.80
CA CYS A 289 -9.92 21.82 12.85
C CYS A 289 -11.37 21.34 13.06
N ARG A 290 -12.34 22.24 13.29
CA ARG A 290 -13.77 21.92 13.51
C ARG A 290 -14.09 20.97 14.65
N VAL A 291 -13.16 20.80 15.60
CA VAL A 291 -13.43 20.10 16.85
C VAL A 291 -14.38 20.92 17.73
N SER A 292 -15.13 20.25 18.60
CA SER A 292 -15.96 20.93 19.61
C SER A 292 -15.07 21.66 20.62
N PRO A 293 -15.61 22.66 21.36
CA PRO A 293 -14.83 23.36 22.38
C PRO A 293 -14.28 22.44 23.48
N GLN A 294 -14.98 21.34 23.79
CA GLN A 294 -14.55 20.35 24.79
C GLN A 294 -13.49 19.40 24.22
N GLN A 295 -13.64 18.95 22.97
CA GLN A 295 -12.62 18.17 22.26
C GLN A 295 -11.31 18.96 22.09
N ALA A 296 -11.41 20.26 21.80
CA ALA A 296 -10.26 21.14 21.72
C ALA A 296 -9.49 21.21 23.04
N GLU A 297 -10.17 21.23 24.19
CA GLU A 297 -9.52 21.18 25.50
C GLU A 297 -8.81 19.84 25.74
N ALA A 298 -9.48 18.72 25.43
CA ALA A 298 -8.87 17.39 25.53
C ALA A 298 -7.60 17.29 24.68
N ILE A 299 -7.63 17.79 23.44
CA ILE A 299 -6.45 17.84 22.55
C ILE A 299 -5.32 18.69 23.15
N LEU A 300 -5.65 19.84 23.75
CA LEU A 300 -4.65 20.73 24.37
C LEU A 300 -4.11 20.19 25.71
N GLU A 301 -4.77 19.22 26.34
CA GLU A 301 -4.26 18.48 27.50
C GLU A 301 -3.29 17.36 27.10
N MET A 302 -3.34 16.92 25.83
CA MET A 302 -2.41 15.92 25.33
C MET A 302 -0.97 16.42 25.33
N ARG A 303 -0.05 15.58 25.79
CA ARG A 303 1.39 15.79 25.61
C ARG A 303 1.83 15.35 24.21
N LEU A 304 1.31 16.01 23.16
CA LEU A 304 1.54 15.62 21.76
C LEU A 304 3.03 15.45 21.40
N HIS A 305 3.90 16.28 21.97
CA HIS A 305 5.35 16.20 21.75
C HIS A 305 6.03 14.96 22.38
N MET A 306 5.38 14.32 23.36
CA MET A 306 5.88 13.11 24.03
C MET A 306 5.20 11.82 23.53
N MET A 307 4.23 11.92 22.61
CA MET A 307 3.50 10.75 22.15
C MET A 307 4.38 9.81 21.34
N THR A 308 4.51 8.58 21.84
CA THR A 308 5.18 7.49 21.14
C THR A 308 4.22 6.79 20.18
N ARG A 309 4.76 6.04 19.21
CA ARG A 309 3.94 5.21 18.32
C ARG A 309 3.01 4.27 19.10
N LYS A 310 3.52 3.65 20.17
CA LYS A 310 2.75 2.76 21.04
C LYS A 310 1.55 3.46 21.68
N SER A 311 1.74 4.68 22.19
CA SER A 311 0.64 5.48 22.79
C SER A 311 -0.43 5.87 21.77
N VAL A 312 -0.06 6.06 20.50
CA VAL A 312 -1.04 6.28 19.42
C VAL A 312 -1.80 5.00 19.12
N GLU A 313 -1.11 3.86 19.06
CA GLU A 313 -1.74 2.54 18.86
C GLU A 313 -2.73 2.23 20.00
N GLU A 314 -2.39 2.51 21.26
CA GLU A 314 -3.29 2.35 22.42
C GLU A 314 -4.58 3.19 22.30
N LEU A 315 -4.48 4.45 21.87
CA LEU A 315 -5.66 5.30 21.63
C LEU A 315 -6.53 4.79 20.47
N VAL A 316 -5.89 4.28 19.41
CA VAL A 316 -6.60 3.68 18.27
C VAL A 316 -7.33 2.40 18.69
N ASP A 317 -6.72 1.58 19.53
CA ASP A 317 -7.35 0.35 20.03
C ASP A 317 -8.50 0.66 21.01
N GLU A 318 -8.37 1.69 21.86
CA GLU A 318 -9.49 2.19 22.68
C GLU A 318 -10.67 2.66 21.80
N LEU A 319 -10.38 3.41 20.73
CA LEU A 319 -11.41 3.86 19.79
C LEU A 319 -12.08 2.70 19.06
N ARG A 320 -11.31 1.70 18.59
CA ARG A 320 -11.85 0.50 17.92
C ARG A 320 -12.77 -0.30 18.83
N ALA A 321 -12.33 -0.51 20.08
CA ALA A 321 -13.13 -1.21 21.08
C ALA A 321 -14.47 -0.49 21.32
N ALA A 322 -14.46 0.84 21.33
CA ALA A 322 -15.66 1.62 21.59
C ALA A 322 -16.61 1.74 20.38
N VAL A 323 -16.10 1.63 19.15
CA VAL A 323 -16.90 1.64 17.92
C VAL A 323 -17.39 0.23 17.51
N GLY A 324 -16.94 -0.82 18.22
CA GLY A 324 -17.35 -2.20 17.97
C GLY A 324 -16.74 -2.81 16.72
N VAL A 325 -15.58 -2.30 16.28
CA VAL A 325 -14.83 -2.82 15.12
C VAL A 325 -13.61 -3.58 15.66
N GLY A 326 -13.80 -4.86 15.93
CA GLY A 326 -12.75 -5.80 16.34
C GLY A 326 -11.92 -6.32 15.18
#